data_AF-A0A2E0RPG7-F1
#
_entry.id   AF-A0A2E0RPG7-F1
#
_cell.length_a   1.000
_cell.length_b   1.000
_cell.length_c   1.000
_cell.angle_alpha   90.00
_cell.angle_beta   90.00
_cell.angle_gamma   90.00
#
_symmetry.space_group_name_H-M   'P 1'
#
loop_
_entity.id
_entity.type
_entity.pdbx_description
1 polymer ?
#
loop_
_entity_poly.entity_id
_entity_poly.type
_entity_poly.pdbx_seq_one_letter_code
_entity_poly.pdbx_strand_id
1 'polypeptide(L)'
;MLEFQWNALRQGDRVVVHDDLDPAFGLHDATVALVRPHYPGASEIGVRRDDQPTVMSRPWRHAVHLAVIDSNDTCWRCEAGRAVH
;
A
#
# COMPACT_ATOMS: atom_id res chain seq x y z
N MET A 1 7.27 15.31 -2.68
CA MET A 1 7.16 14.33 -1.60
C MET A 1 6.08 14.77 -0.61
N LEU A 2 4.83 14.38 -0.86
CA LEU A 2 3.77 14.50 0.14
C LEU A 2 4.09 13.50 1.26
N GLU A 3 4.05 13.95 2.51
CA GLU A 3 4.24 13.03 3.65
C GLU A 3 3.19 11.91 3.54
N PHE A 4 3.63 10.66 3.58
CA PHE A 4 2.73 9.53 3.55
C PHE A 4 1.93 9.48 4.86
N GLN A 5 0.72 10.03 4.84
CA GLN A 5 -0.15 10.10 6.01
C GLN A 5 -0.99 8.83 6.16
N TRP A 6 -0.36 7.75 6.60
CA TRP A 6 -1.01 6.45 6.86
C TRP A 6 -2.33 6.55 7.64
N ASN A 7 -2.38 7.41 8.67
CA ASN A 7 -3.59 7.60 9.49
C ASN A 7 -4.66 8.48 8.82
N ALA A 8 -4.32 9.15 7.72
CA ALA A 8 -5.28 9.92 6.93
C ALA A 8 -6.08 9.03 5.96
N LEU A 9 -5.63 7.80 5.70
CA LEU A 9 -6.33 6.87 4.81
C LEU A 9 -7.79 6.65 5.24
N ARG A 10 -8.66 6.55 4.24
CA ARG A 10 -10.10 6.32 4.34
C ARG A 10 -10.49 5.14 3.48
N GLN A 11 -11.58 4.49 3.85
CA GLN A 11 -12.19 3.47 3.01
C GLN A 11 -12.59 4.09 1.66
N GLY A 12 -12.24 3.41 0.57
CA GLY A 12 -12.42 3.90 -0.81
C GLY A 12 -11.19 4.59 -1.39
N ASP A 13 -10.17 4.93 -0.58
CA ASP A 13 -8.94 5.54 -1.10
C ASP A 13 -8.22 4.59 -2.05
N ARG A 14 -7.70 5.17 -3.15
CA ARG A 14 -6.89 4.46 -4.13
C ARG A 14 -5.44 4.48 -3.69
N VAL A 15 -4.84 3.30 -3.64
CA VAL A 15 -3.48 3.08 -3.17
C VAL A 15 -2.75 2.09 -4.07
N VAL A 16 -1.43 2.13 -4.06
CA VAL A 16 -0.59 1.08 -4.63
C VAL A 16 0.06 0.35 -3.46
N VAL A 17 0.04 -0.98 -3.48
CA VAL A 17 0.53 -1.80 -2.38
C VAL A 17 1.57 -2.80 -2.84
N HIS A 18 2.60 -3.00 -2.04
CA HIS A 18 3.42 -4.19 -2.13
C HIS A 18 2.68 -5.35 -1.50
N ASP A 19 2.54 -6.45 -2.23
CA ASP A 19 2.10 -7.70 -1.65
C ASP A 19 3.32 -8.45 -1.08
N ASP A 20 3.41 -8.55 0.24
CA ASP A 20 4.51 -9.26 0.90
C ASP A 20 4.47 -10.79 0.60
N LEU A 21 3.37 -11.31 0.05
CA LEU A 21 3.25 -12.70 -0.42
C LEU A 21 3.64 -12.87 -1.89
N ASP A 22 3.83 -11.78 -2.63
CA ASP A 22 4.30 -11.82 -4.02
C ASP A 22 5.83 -11.94 -4.05
N PRO A 23 6.39 -13.06 -4.56
CA PRO A 23 7.84 -13.25 -4.63
C PRO A 23 8.53 -12.25 -5.57
N ALA A 24 7.79 -11.63 -6.50
CA ALA A 24 8.29 -10.54 -7.35
C ALA A 24 8.28 -9.18 -6.64
N PHE A 25 7.75 -9.11 -5.41
CA PHE A 25 7.59 -7.89 -4.63
C PHE A 25 6.87 -6.78 -5.42
N GLY A 26 5.93 -7.19 -6.28
CA GLY A 26 5.25 -6.33 -7.23
C GLY A 26 4.42 -5.24 -6.57
N LEU A 27 4.26 -4.14 -7.29
CA LEU A 27 3.33 -3.07 -6.94
C LEU A 27 1.97 -3.37 -7.56
N HIS A 28 0.93 -3.36 -6.75
CA HIS A 28 -0.43 -3.67 -7.17
C HIS A 28 -1.36 -2.51 -6.85
N ASP A 29 -2.17 -2.10 -7.82
CA ASP A 29 -3.27 -1.18 -7.58
C ASP A 29 -4.30 -1.81 -6.64
N ALA A 30 -4.73 -1.04 -5.65
CA ALA A 30 -5.67 -1.49 -4.65
C ALA A 30 -6.57 -0.37 -4.15
N THR A 31 -7.68 -0.76 -3.54
CA THR A 31 -8.61 0.13 -2.86
C THR A 31 -8.64 -0.20 -1.38
N VAL A 32 -8.58 0.82 -0.52
CA VAL A 32 -8.75 0.64 0.92
C VAL A 32 -10.18 0.17 1.21
N ALA A 33 -10.31 -1.04 1.74
CA ALA A 33 -11.59 -1.68 2.04
C ALA A 33 -11.94 -1.63 3.54
N LEU A 34 -10.95 -1.46 4.40
CA LEU A 34 -11.11 -1.40 5.86
C LEU A 34 -10.11 -0.41 6.44
N VAL A 35 -10.57 0.39 7.41
CA VAL A 35 -9.69 1.19 8.29
C VAL A 35 -10.11 0.93 9.73
N ARG A 36 -9.20 0.40 10.55
CA ARG A 36 -9.36 0.21 11.98
C ARG A 36 -8.43 1.16 12.71
N PRO A 37 -8.93 2.31 13.19
CA PRO A 37 -8.11 3.26 13.93
C PRO A 37 -7.69 2.68 15.30
N HIS A 38 -6.56 3.17 15.83
CA HIS A 38 -6.05 2.89 17.18
C HIS A 38 -5.65 1.42 17.48
N TYR A 39 -5.19 0.67 16.48
CA TYR A 39 -4.65 -0.68 16.68
C TYR A 39 -3.12 -0.62 16.86
N PRO A 40 -2.60 -1.11 18.00
CA PRO A 40 -1.95 -0.23 18.98
C PRO A 40 -0.91 0.73 18.36
N GLY A 41 -1.28 2.01 18.26
CA GLY A 41 -0.39 3.10 17.84
C GLY A 41 -0.50 3.58 16.38
N ALA A 42 -1.19 2.84 15.51
CA ALA A 42 -1.50 3.28 14.14
C ALA A 42 -2.87 2.74 13.68
N SER A 43 -3.37 3.24 12.54
CA SER A 43 -4.50 2.59 11.89
C SER A 43 -4.07 1.23 11.33
N GLU A 44 -4.88 0.19 11.47
CA GLU A 44 -4.75 -1.02 10.65
C GLU A 44 -5.60 -0.82 9.41
N ILE A 45 -5.06 -1.09 8.22
CA ILE A 45 -5.82 -0.98 6.97
C ILE A 45 -5.93 -2.36 6.30
N GLY A 46 -7.08 -2.60 5.70
CA GLY A 46 -7.29 -3.70 4.77
C GLY A 46 -7.50 -3.14 3.37
N VAL A 47 -6.88 -3.75 2.38
CA VAL A 47 -6.99 -3.34 0.97
C VAL A 47 -7.49 -4.50 0.13
N ARG A 48 -8.15 -4.19 -0.98
CA ARG A 48 -8.50 -5.12 -2.04
C ARG A 48 -7.71 -4.74 -3.28
N ARG A 49 -6.91 -5.68 -3.78
CA ARG A 49 -6.20 -5.49 -5.04
C ARG A 49 -7.19 -5.53 -6.19
N ASP A 50 -6.96 -4.73 -7.22
CA ASP A 50 -7.85 -4.67 -8.38
C ASP A 50 -7.83 -5.96 -9.21
N ASP A 51 -6.70 -6.67 -9.22
CA ASP A 51 -6.55 -7.95 -9.89
C ASP A 51 -7.12 -9.13 -9.09
N GLN A 52 -7.34 -8.95 -7.78
CA GLN A 52 -7.94 -9.94 -6.88
C GLN A 52 -8.95 -9.28 -5.92
N PRO A 53 -10.07 -8.75 -6.43
CA PRO A 53 -10.98 -7.89 -5.66
C PRO A 53 -11.74 -8.62 -4.55
N THR A 54 -11.80 -9.95 -4.60
CA THR A 54 -12.42 -10.79 -3.57
C THR A 54 -11.50 -11.06 -2.39
N VAL A 55 -10.18 -10.86 -2.55
CA VAL A 55 -9.17 -11.12 -1.53
C VAL A 55 -8.82 -9.81 -0.84
N MET A 56 -8.97 -9.80 0.49
CA MET A 56 -8.55 -8.66 1.31
C MET A 56 -7.21 -8.97 1.97
N SER A 57 -6.20 -8.15 1.69
CA SER A 57 -4.90 -8.21 2.35
C SER A 57 -4.76 -7.10 3.40
N ARG A 58 -3.85 -7.31 4.35
CA ARG A 58 -3.53 -6.34 5.41
C ARG A 58 -2.06 -5.92 5.26
N PRO A 59 -1.78 -4.94 4.39
CA PRO A 59 -0.42 -4.53 4.12
C PRO A 59 0.19 -3.84 5.34
N TRP A 60 1.51 -3.91 5.45
CA TRP A 60 2.25 -3.21 6.48
C TRP A 60 2.27 -1.70 6.21
N ARG A 61 2.51 -0.90 7.27
CA ARG A 61 2.50 0.57 7.23
C ARG A 61 3.38 1.20 6.15
N HIS A 62 4.44 0.51 5.73
CA HIS A 62 5.38 0.99 4.71
C HIS A 62 5.24 0.28 3.36
N ALA A 63 4.24 -0.59 3.21
CA ALA A 63 3.97 -1.33 1.99
C ALA A 63 2.86 -0.67 1.15
N VAL A 64 2.40 0.53 1.53
CA VAL A 64 1.28 1.22 0.88
C VAL A 64 1.70 2.62 0.46
N HIS A 65 1.21 3.01 -0.71
CA HIS A 65 1.46 4.25 -1.40
C HIS A 65 0.12 4.88 -1.76
N LEU A 66 -0.05 6.20 -1.61
CA LEU A 66 -1.21 6.86 -2.19
C LEU A 66 -1.11 6.76 -3.72
N ALA A 67 -2.21 6.47 -4.42
CA ALA A 67 -2.18 6.34 -5.88
C ALA A 67 -1.80 7.65 -6.61
N VAL A 68 -1.77 8.79 -5.91
CA VAL A 68 -1.18 10.06 -6.39
C VAL A 68 0.35 10.05 -6.20
N ILE A 69 1.00 8.91 -6.43
CA ILE A 69 2.45 8.85 -6.54
C ILE A 69 2.75 8.98 -8.03
N ASP A 70 3.14 10.21 -8.39
CA ASP A 70 3.97 10.50 -9.54
C ASP A 70 5.01 9.37 -9.64
N SER A 71 5.10 8.68 -10.78
CA SER A 71 5.91 7.45 -10.94
C SER A 71 7.42 7.67 -10.74
N ASN A 72 7.82 8.90 -10.45
CA ASN A 72 9.16 9.37 -10.09
C ASN A 72 9.42 9.51 -8.57
N ASP A 73 8.41 9.40 -7.70
CA ASP A 73 8.62 9.49 -6.25
C ASP A 73 9.29 8.18 -5.75
N THR A 74 10.56 8.31 -5.37
CA THR A 74 11.46 7.21 -5.00
C THR A 74 11.10 6.62 -3.64
N CYS A 75 10.34 5.53 -3.63
CA CYS A 75 10.22 4.68 -2.44
C CYS A 75 11.45 3.79 -2.31
N TRP A 76 12.09 3.79 -1.14
CA TRP A 76 13.26 2.94 -0.86
C TRP A 76 12.98 1.44 -1.06
N ARG A 77 11.73 0.97 -0.88
CA ARG A 77 11.33 -0.42 -1.21
C ARG A 77 11.26 -0.65 -2.73
N CYS A 78 10.75 0.31 -3.49
CA CYS A 78 10.76 0.28 -4.95
C CYS A 78 12.20 0.34 -5.51
N GLU A 79 13.08 1.14 -4.91
CA GLU A 79 14.51 1.18 -5.25
C GLU A 79 15.20 -0.17 -4.96
N ALA A 80 14.94 -0.75 -3.79
CA ALA A 80 15.48 -2.06 -3.42
C ALA A 80 15.01 -3.17 -4.37
N GLY A 81 13.73 -3.18 -4.79
CA GLY A 81 13.21 -4.14 -5.77
C GLY A 81 13.76 -3.96 -7.19
N ARG A 82 14.01 -2.71 -7.63
CA ARG A 82 14.64 -2.41 -8.93
C ARG A 82 16.10 -2.82 -9.01
N ALA A 83 16.80 -2.93 -7.89
CA ALA A 83 18.22 -3.31 -7.83
C ALA A 83 18.47 -4.82 -8.02
N VAL A 84 17.41 -5.65 -8.13
CA VAL A 84 17.52 -7.11 -8.25
C VAL A 84 17.26 -7.62 -9.69
N HIS A 85 17.27 -6.74 -10.69
CA HIS A 85 17.15 -7.09 -12.11
C HIS A 85 18.43 -6.81 -12.90
#